data_AF-A0A399Z6G7-F1
#
_entry.id   AF-A0A399Z6G7-F1
#
_cell.length_a   1.000
_cell.length_b   1.000
_cell.length_c   1.000
_cell.angle_alpha   90.00
_cell.angle_beta   90.00
_cell.angle_gamma   90.00
#
_symmetry.space_group_name_H-M   'P 1'
#
loop_
_entity.id
_entity.type
_entity.pdbx_description
1 polymer ?
#
loop_
_entity_poly.entity_id
_entity_poly.type
_entity_poly.pdbx_seq_one_letter_code
_entity_poly.pdbx_strand_id
1 'polypeptide(L)'
;MSEVFDTTASKSEVYYPSQEVVDNIAHPNYMELRETARQKPLNFWDDCARELVDWYEPYTQVMDDSNRPFFKWYTGGKINIVHNALDRHIKSWRKNKLALIWEAEDGEQRTYSYFKLWREVNRFANILKSMGVKRGDTVTIYMGRVPELPIAMMATAKIGAIHSVVYGGFSEQALADRIEDAQSKVVVTCDGAWLRGKTVNLKDIVDEAIHRSPVVQRVIVLKRTGQDINMVADRDFWWHELAALPIAGPYCDTEPMDAEDPLFILYTSGTTGKPKGLIHTVGGYQVFIAATLKYAFDVKEEDRYWCAADPGWITGHSYIVYAPLILGMTSFMYEGAPGYPYPDRWWSLAEKYSINILYTAPTAIRGLMRFGDAWPSRHDLSSLRILGTVGEPINPEAW
;
A
#
# COMPACT_ATOMS: atom_id res chain seq x y z
N MET A 1 -9.39 36.86 -11.39
CA MET A 1 -10.10 36.86 -10.09
C MET A 1 -9.70 35.59 -9.37
N SER A 2 -8.60 35.67 -8.64
CA SER A 2 -8.09 34.61 -7.77
C SER A 2 -8.69 34.83 -6.39
N GLU A 3 -9.64 33.99 -5.99
CA GLU A 3 -10.05 33.93 -4.59
C GLU A 3 -8.87 33.40 -3.78
N VAL A 4 -8.23 34.31 -3.06
CA VAL A 4 -7.29 34.01 -1.99
C VAL A 4 -8.13 33.40 -0.88
N PHE A 5 -7.92 32.11 -0.60
CA PHE A 5 -8.47 31.47 0.59
C PHE A 5 -7.95 32.25 1.81
N ASP A 6 -8.87 32.93 2.48
CA ASP A 6 -8.61 33.65 3.71
C ASP A 6 -8.38 32.63 4.84
N THR A 7 -7.12 32.23 5.03
CA THR A 7 -6.68 31.52 6.23
C THR A 7 -6.50 32.52 7.36
N THR A 8 -7.59 33.14 7.82
CA THR A 8 -7.61 33.81 9.11
C THR A 8 -7.55 32.74 10.18
N ALA A 9 -6.31 32.37 10.55
CA ALA A 9 -6.04 31.58 11.75
C ALA A 9 -6.50 32.40 12.98
N SER A 10 -7.77 32.23 13.37
CA SER A 10 -8.21 32.56 14.72
C SER A 10 -7.29 31.79 15.67
N LYS A 11 -6.62 32.49 16.60
CA LYS A 11 -5.74 31.96 17.67
C LYS A 11 -5.77 30.44 17.76
N SER A 12 -4.72 29.78 17.25
CA SER A 12 -4.61 28.32 17.25
C SER A 12 -4.83 27.76 18.66
N GLU A 13 -5.96 27.09 18.89
CA GLU A 13 -6.12 26.22 20.05
C GLU A 13 -5.05 25.12 19.93
N VAL A 14 -4.19 25.03 20.94
CA VAL A 14 -3.18 23.98 21.01
C VAL A 14 -3.79 22.80 21.74
N TYR A 15 -3.97 21.69 21.03
CA TYR A 15 -4.46 20.44 21.59
C TYR A 15 -3.27 19.59 22.02
N TYR A 16 -3.18 19.34 23.32
CA TYR A 16 -2.17 18.45 23.88
C TYR A 16 -2.69 17.01 23.88
N PRO A 17 -1.81 16.01 23.71
CA PRO A 17 -2.21 14.61 23.87
C PRO A 17 -2.78 14.39 25.29
N SER A 18 -3.78 13.53 25.40
CA SER A 18 -4.33 13.14 26.70
C SER A 18 -3.27 12.46 27.55
N GLN A 19 -3.41 12.52 28.88
CA GLN A 19 -2.48 11.83 29.80
C GLN A 19 -2.41 10.33 29.49
N GLU A 20 -3.55 9.71 29.16
CA GLU A 20 -3.61 8.31 28.75
C GLU A 20 -2.74 8.01 27.53
N VAL A 21 -2.76 8.88 26.51
CA VAL A 21 -1.89 8.73 25.33
C VAL A 21 -0.43 8.87 25.73
N VAL A 22 -0.09 9.88 26.53
CA VAL A 22 1.29 10.14 26.97
C VAL A 22 1.86 8.98 27.79
N ASP A 23 1.07 8.43 28.71
CA ASP A 23 1.50 7.32 29.58
C ASP A 23 1.69 6.00 28.80
N ASN A 24 1.08 5.88 27.62
CA ASN A 24 1.06 4.68 26.82
C ASN A 24 1.83 4.79 25.49
N ILE A 25 2.64 5.84 25.27
CA ILE A 25 3.45 5.95 24.04
C ILE A 25 4.45 4.79 23.93
N ALA A 26 4.60 4.24 22.73
CA ALA A 26 5.61 3.22 22.43
C ALA A 26 7.04 3.79 22.50
N HIS A 27 7.20 5.10 22.30
CA HIS A 27 8.50 5.78 22.23
C HIS A 27 8.61 6.98 23.18
N PRO A 28 8.87 6.76 24.49
CA PRO A 28 8.89 7.83 25.50
C PRO A 28 9.99 8.88 25.32
N ASN A 29 11.09 8.52 24.66
CA ASN A 29 12.25 9.40 24.45
C ASN A 29 12.18 10.18 23.12
N TYR A 30 10.99 10.43 22.57
CA TYR A 30 10.81 11.08 21.26
C TYR A 30 11.59 12.39 21.11
N MET A 31 11.62 13.25 22.14
CA MET A 31 12.30 14.54 22.07
C MET A 31 13.82 14.41 21.93
N GLU A 32 14.42 13.44 22.63
CA GLU A 32 15.85 13.13 22.51
C GLU A 32 16.17 12.51 21.15
N LEU A 33 15.31 11.58 20.69
CA LEU A 33 15.42 10.98 19.36
C LEU A 33 15.36 12.05 18.26
N ARG A 34 14.42 13.00 18.36
CA ARG A 34 14.25 14.09 17.40
C ARG A 34 15.49 14.99 17.35
N GLU A 35 16.06 15.34 18.51
CA GLU A 35 17.26 16.17 18.54
C GLU A 35 18.48 15.41 17.99
N THR A 36 18.61 14.13 18.31
CA THR A 36 19.65 13.25 17.75
C THR A 36 19.53 13.15 16.23
N ALA A 37 18.32 12.93 15.70
CA ALA A 37 18.07 12.89 14.26
C ALA A 37 18.40 14.21 13.56
N ARG A 38 18.18 15.35 14.22
CA ARG A 38 18.51 16.68 13.68
C ARG A 38 20.01 16.94 13.65
N GLN A 39 20.74 16.52 14.68
CA GLN A 39 22.18 16.76 14.79
C GLN A 39 23.01 15.76 13.97
N LYS A 40 22.58 14.50 13.89
CA LYS A 40 23.30 13.39 13.25
C LYS A 40 22.35 12.57 12.37
N PRO A 41 21.84 13.15 11.26
CA PRO A 41 20.82 12.51 10.43
C PRO A 41 21.27 11.17 9.83
N LEU A 42 22.54 11.05 9.42
CA LEU A 42 23.05 9.78 8.86
C LEU A 42 23.16 8.67 9.92
N ASN A 43 23.53 9.01 11.15
CA ASN A 43 23.56 8.02 12.23
C ASN A 43 22.14 7.55 12.57
N PHE A 44 21.19 8.48 12.64
CA PHE A 44 19.78 8.13 12.85
C PHE A 44 19.25 7.16 11.77
N TRP A 45 19.58 7.42 10.50
CA TRP A 45 19.18 6.53 9.40
C TRP A 45 19.95 5.22 9.33
N ASP A 46 21.20 5.17 9.83
CA ASP A 46 21.95 3.93 10.07
C ASP A 46 21.25 3.09 11.14
N ASP A 47 20.89 3.70 12.28
CA ASP A 47 20.20 3.04 13.38
C ASP A 47 18.84 2.48 12.93
N CYS A 48 18.05 3.28 12.19
CA CYS A 48 16.78 2.82 11.62
C CYS A 48 16.97 1.63 10.67
N ALA A 49 18.00 1.67 9.81
CA ALA A 49 18.27 0.58 8.87
C ALA A 49 18.73 -0.71 9.55
N ARG A 50 19.38 -0.63 10.71
CA ARG A 50 19.80 -1.79 11.51
C ARG A 50 18.69 -2.35 12.38
N GLU A 51 17.81 -1.49 12.90
CA GLU A 51 16.75 -1.89 13.83
C GLU A 51 15.50 -2.40 13.10
N LEU A 52 15.09 -1.75 12.02
CA LEU A 52 13.76 -1.95 11.45
C LEU A 52 13.71 -3.02 10.36
N VAL A 53 14.84 -3.29 9.70
CA VAL A 53 14.90 -4.16 8.51
C VAL A 53 16.10 -5.09 8.55
N ASP A 54 15.92 -6.25 7.94
CA ASP A 54 16.92 -7.30 7.79
C ASP A 54 17.60 -7.14 6.43
N TRP A 55 18.93 -7.24 6.43
CA TRP A 55 19.78 -7.21 5.24
C TRP A 55 20.34 -8.61 4.98
N TYR A 56 20.34 -9.05 3.73
CA TYR A 56 21.06 -10.26 3.34
C TYR A 56 22.57 -10.04 3.38
N GLU A 57 23.01 -8.89 2.88
CA GLU A 57 24.39 -8.41 2.96
C GLU A 57 24.38 -6.97 3.46
N PRO A 58 25.25 -6.61 4.43
CA PRO A 58 25.28 -5.27 4.99
C PRO A 58 25.74 -4.24 3.95
N TYR A 59 25.17 -3.04 4.00
CA TYR A 59 25.65 -1.91 3.22
C TYR A 59 26.98 -1.38 3.73
N THR A 60 27.74 -0.74 2.84
CA THR A 60 29.05 -0.14 3.15
C THR A 60 28.96 1.37 3.39
N GLN A 61 27.92 2.03 2.87
CA GLN A 61 27.71 3.47 3.03
C GLN A 61 26.22 3.81 3.12
N VAL A 62 25.83 4.61 4.12
CA VAL A 62 24.43 4.99 4.39
C VAL A 62 23.88 5.91 3.30
N MET A 63 24.64 6.92 2.88
CA MET A 63 24.27 7.84 1.81
C MET A 63 25.49 8.16 0.96
N ASP A 64 25.36 7.96 -0.36
CA ASP A 64 26.29 8.44 -1.38
C ASP A 64 25.68 9.67 -2.05
N ASP A 65 26.35 10.81 -1.87
CA ASP A 65 26.00 12.11 -2.41
C ASP A 65 27.02 12.63 -3.42
N SER A 66 27.87 11.76 -3.97
CA SER A 66 28.88 12.14 -4.96
C SER A 66 28.30 12.64 -6.28
N ASN A 67 27.06 12.24 -6.62
CA ASN A 67 26.38 12.57 -7.88
C ASN A 67 25.07 13.37 -7.66
N ARG A 68 25.10 14.44 -6.85
CA ARG A 68 23.91 15.28 -6.61
C ARG A 68 23.31 15.81 -7.93
N PRO A 69 21.96 15.84 -8.08
CA PRO A 69 20.93 15.53 -7.06
C PRO A 69 20.52 14.06 -6.98
N PHE A 70 21.27 13.12 -7.58
CA PHE A 70 20.96 11.69 -7.61
C PHE A 70 21.62 10.96 -6.43
N PHE A 71 21.04 11.14 -5.24
CA PHE A 71 21.49 10.46 -4.03
C PHE A 71 21.20 8.96 -4.09
N LYS A 72 22.11 8.17 -3.51
CA LYS A 72 21.92 6.73 -3.29
C LYS A 72 21.97 6.43 -1.80
N TRP A 73 21.18 5.48 -1.35
CA TRP A 73 21.10 5.11 0.06
C TRP A 73 21.46 3.63 0.27
N TYR A 74 22.24 3.36 1.31
CA TYR A 74 22.64 2.02 1.72
C TYR A 74 23.37 1.23 0.62
N THR A 75 24.32 1.89 -0.06
CA THR A 75 25.06 1.30 -1.17
C THR A 75 25.87 0.07 -0.72
N GLY A 76 25.94 -0.94 -1.59
CA GLY A 76 26.55 -2.24 -1.29
C GLY A 76 25.64 -3.20 -0.52
N GLY A 77 24.51 -2.73 0.04
CA GLY A 77 23.58 -3.59 0.76
C GLY A 77 22.72 -4.45 -0.16
N LYS A 78 22.50 -5.71 0.23
CA LYS A 78 21.53 -6.61 -0.42
C LYS A 78 20.32 -6.84 0.46
N ILE A 79 19.13 -6.66 -0.11
CA ILE A 79 17.87 -6.67 0.64
C ILE A 79 16.69 -7.03 -0.27
N ASN A 80 15.55 -7.41 0.30
CA ASN A 80 14.29 -7.48 -0.44
C ASN A 80 13.13 -7.05 0.48
N ILE A 81 12.21 -6.21 -0.02
CA ILE A 81 11.12 -5.69 0.81
C ILE A 81 10.16 -6.79 1.28
N VAL A 82 9.98 -7.86 0.49
CA VAL A 82 9.10 -8.99 0.82
C VAL A 82 9.71 -9.88 1.89
N HIS A 83 11.05 -9.96 1.93
CA HIS A 83 11.74 -10.60 3.03
C HIS A 83 11.36 -9.96 4.36
N ASN A 84 11.45 -8.63 4.40
CA ASN A 84 11.13 -7.83 5.56
C ASN A 84 9.64 -7.80 5.90
N ALA A 85 8.78 -7.80 4.88
CA ALA A 85 7.33 -7.77 5.05
C ALA A 85 6.71 -9.13 5.41
N LEU A 86 7.33 -10.26 5.04
CA LEU A 86 6.73 -11.60 5.21
C LEU A 86 7.72 -12.67 5.67
N ASP A 87 8.81 -12.89 4.94
CA ASP A 87 9.65 -14.08 5.14
C ASP A 87 10.29 -14.14 6.54
N ARG A 88 10.71 -13.00 7.10
CA ARG A 88 11.26 -12.96 8.46
C ARG A 88 10.20 -13.26 9.52
N HIS A 89 8.95 -12.85 9.29
CA HIS A 89 7.86 -13.01 10.25
C HIS A 89 7.36 -14.44 10.35
N ILE A 90 7.37 -15.21 9.25
CA ILE A 90 6.98 -16.63 9.28
C ILE A 90 7.95 -17.53 10.07
N LYS A 91 9.14 -17.02 10.40
CA LYS A 91 10.15 -17.71 11.22
C LYS A 91 9.98 -17.44 12.73
N SER A 92 9.02 -16.60 13.12
CA SER A 92 8.73 -16.28 14.52
C SER A 92 7.29 -16.66 14.89
N TRP A 93 6.88 -16.32 16.12
CA TRP A 93 5.49 -16.49 16.56
C TRP A 93 4.48 -15.72 15.68
N ARG A 94 4.92 -14.64 15.01
CA ARG A 94 4.10 -13.86 14.07
C ARG A 94 3.59 -14.69 12.91
N LYS A 95 4.17 -15.86 12.61
CA LYS A 95 3.68 -16.83 11.61
C LYS A 95 2.15 -17.01 11.67
N ASN A 96 1.58 -17.12 12.87
CA ASN A 96 0.14 -17.32 13.08
C ASN A 96 -0.62 -16.03 13.41
N LYS A 97 0.08 -14.91 13.62
CA LYS A 97 -0.54 -13.59 13.80
C LYS A 97 -1.25 -13.16 12.52
N LEU A 98 -2.37 -12.46 12.66
CA LEU A 98 -3.04 -11.82 11.53
C LEU A 98 -2.16 -10.73 10.93
N ALA A 99 -1.98 -10.77 9.62
CA ALA A 99 -1.30 -9.75 8.83
C ALA A 99 -2.33 -8.82 8.17
N LEU A 100 -3.40 -9.39 7.61
CA LEU A 100 -4.44 -8.67 6.90
C LEU A 100 -5.83 -9.17 7.30
N ILE A 101 -6.70 -8.22 7.65
CA ILE A 101 -8.14 -8.39 7.78
C ILE A 101 -8.76 -7.59 6.63
N TRP A 102 -9.67 -8.22 5.89
CA TRP A 102 -10.33 -7.59 4.76
C TRP A 102 -11.84 -7.80 4.84
N GLU A 103 -12.59 -6.72 4.59
CA GLU A 103 -14.04 -6.76 4.39
C GLU A 103 -14.42 -6.04 3.10
N ALA A 104 -15.35 -6.63 2.36
CA ALA A 104 -15.93 -6.06 1.17
C ALA A 104 -17.22 -5.28 1.41
N GLU A 105 -17.61 -4.52 0.40
CA GLU A 105 -18.85 -3.76 0.36
C GLU A 105 -20.09 -4.66 0.42
N ASP A 106 -20.00 -5.88 -0.14
CA ASP A 106 -21.02 -6.92 -0.09
C ASP A 106 -21.04 -7.71 1.25
N GLY A 107 -20.11 -7.41 2.17
CA GLY A 107 -19.98 -8.06 3.46
C GLY A 107 -19.11 -9.32 3.46
N GLU A 108 -18.54 -9.72 2.33
CA GLU A 108 -17.54 -10.79 2.27
C GLU A 108 -16.35 -10.44 3.17
N GLN A 109 -15.86 -11.41 3.94
CA GLN A 109 -14.75 -11.21 4.86
C GLN A 109 -13.66 -12.25 4.61
N ARG A 110 -12.42 -11.79 4.62
CA ARG A 110 -11.24 -12.65 4.52
C ARG A 110 -10.20 -12.22 5.53
N THR A 111 -9.54 -13.19 6.14
CA THR A 111 -8.40 -12.96 7.01
C THR A 111 -7.18 -13.74 6.52
N TYR A 112 -6.02 -13.15 6.75
CA TYR A 112 -4.74 -13.72 6.40
C TYR A 112 -3.83 -13.62 7.62
N SER A 113 -3.40 -14.77 8.13
CA SER A 113 -2.19 -14.81 8.95
C SER A 113 -0.97 -14.48 8.09
N TYR A 114 0.15 -14.11 8.70
CA TYR A 114 1.42 -13.96 7.99
C TYR A 114 1.76 -15.20 7.16
N PHE A 115 1.53 -16.40 7.70
CA PHE A 115 1.76 -17.64 6.95
C PHE A 115 0.83 -17.79 5.74
N LYS A 116 -0.46 -17.47 5.88
CA LYS A 116 -1.41 -17.55 4.76
C LYS A 116 -1.06 -16.51 3.68
N LEU A 117 -0.78 -15.27 4.06
CA LEU A 117 -0.38 -14.21 3.13
C LEU A 117 0.92 -14.55 2.41
N TRP A 118 1.92 -15.04 3.15
CA TRP A 118 3.18 -15.54 2.60
C TRP A 118 2.93 -16.62 1.55
N ARG A 119 2.08 -17.62 1.81
CA ARG A 119 1.77 -18.66 0.81
C ARG A 119 1.15 -18.09 -0.45
N GLU A 120 0.18 -17.18 -0.34
CA GLU A 120 -0.47 -16.58 -1.51
C GLU A 120 0.52 -15.73 -2.34
N VAL A 121 1.41 -14.98 -1.69
CA VAL A 121 2.49 -14.25 -2.37
C VAL A 121 3.46 -15.19 -3.09
N ASN A 122 3.85 -16.31 -2.48
CA ASN A 122 4.71 -17.31 -3.14
C ASN A 122 4.03 -17.93 -4.37
N ARG A 123 2.75 -18.30 -4.24
CA ARG A 123 1.98 -18.89 -5.34
C ARG A 123 1.90 -17.91 -6.51
N PHE A 124 1.57 -16.65 -6.24
CA PHE A 124 1.45 -15.65 -7.29
C PHE A 124 2.80 -15.25 -7.89
N ALA A 125 3.88 -15.24 -7.10
CA ALA A 125 5.24 -15.04 -7.61
C ALA A 125 5.64 -16.14 -8.61
N ASN A 126 5.32 -17.40 -8.31
CA ASN A 126 5.55 -18.51 -9.24
C ASN A 126 4.69 -18.39 -10.51
N ILE A 127 3.45 -17.93 -10.40
CA ILE A 127 2.59 -17.63 -11.56
C ILE A 127 3.26 -16.58 -12.45
N LEU A 128 3.70 -15.44 -11.89
CA LEU A 128 4.37 -14.38 -12.65
C LEU A 128 5.63 -14.90 -13.38
N LYS A 129 6.46 -15.71 -12.70
CA LYS A 129 7.62 -16.37 -13.32
C LYS A 129 7.20 -17.28 -14.48
N SER A 130 6.14 -18.07 -14.33
CA SER A 130 5.62 -18.94 -15.38
C SER A 130 5.05 -18.17 -16.58
N MET A 131 4.57 -16.95 -16.35
CA MET A 131 4.14 -16.02 -17.40
C MET A 131 5.31 -15.30 -18.08
N GLY A 132 6.55 -15.58 -17.67
CA GLY A 132 7.78 -15.07 -18.28
C GLY A 132 8.34 -13.80 -17.65
N VAL A 133 7.80 -13.34 -16.52
CA VAL A 133 8.32 -12.17 -15.79
C VAL A 133 9.69 -12.49 -15.19
N LYS A 134 10.66 -11.62 -15.44
CA LYS A 134 12.03 -11.70 -14.93
C LYS A 134 12.36 -10.49 -14.06
N ARG A 135 13.49 -10.55 -13.34
CA ARG A 135 14.05 -9.40 -12.63
C ARG A 135 14.19 -8.21 -13.58
N GLY A 136 13.74 -7.03 -13.13
CA GLY A 136 13.74 -5.79 -13.90
C GLY A 136 12.62 -5.64 -14.94
N ASP A 137 11.81 -6.67 -15.21
CA ASP A 137 10.58 -6.48 -16.00
C ASP A 137 9.53 -5.72 -15.18
N THR A 138 8.68 -4.95 -15.86
CA THR A 138 7.56 -4.25 -15.22
C THR A 138 6.24 -5.02 -15.33
N VAL A 139 5.50 -5.10 -14.22
CA VAL A 139 4.14 -5.63 -14.16
C VAL A 139 3.18 -4.51 -13.79
N THR A 140 2.22 -4.20 -14.68
CA THR A 140 1.17 -3.22 -14.37
C THR A 140 0.04 -3.89 -13.58
N ILE A 141 -0.42 -3.24 -12.51
CA ILE A 141 -1.50 -3.76 -11.66
C ILE A 141 -2.64 -2.72 -11.65
N TYR A 142 -3.81 -3.13 -12.13
CA TYR A 142 -5.02 -2.31 -12.24
C TYR A 142 -6.21 -3.07 -11.65
N MET A 143 -6.37 -3.00 -10.33
CA MET A 143 -7.33 -3.82 -9.57
C MET A 143 -8.17 -2.96 -8.61
N GLY A 144 -9.29 -3.51 -8.15
CA GLY A 144 -10.01 -2.99 -6.98
C GLY A 144 -9.24 -3.21 -5.67
N ARG A 145 -9.78 -2.71 -4.55
CA ARG A 145 -9.19 -2.83 -3.20
C ARG A 145 -9.40 -4.20 -2.58
N VAL A 146 -8.93 -5.24 -3.26
CA VAL A 146 -9.02 -6.65 -2.85
C VAL A 146 -7.68 -7.14 -2.28
N PRO A 147 -7.62 -8.23 -1.48
CA PRO A 147 -6.37 -8.76 -0.94
C PRO A 147 -5.36 -9.17 -2.02
N GLU A 148 -5.82 -9.52 -3.21
CA GLU A 148 -4.97 -9.89 -4.34
C GLU A 148 -4.12 -8.72 -4.85
N LEU A 149 -4.53 -7.46 -4.63
CA LEU A 149 -3.76 -6.28 -4.99
C LEU A 149 -2.42 -6.21 -4.24
N PRO A 150 -2.36 -6.19 -2.89
CA PRO A 150 -1.09 -6.27 -2.18
C PRO A 150 -0.33 -7.59 -2.43
N ILE A 151 -1.02 -8.70 -2.69
CA ILE A 151 -0.37 -9.96 -3.08
C ILE A 151 0.36 -9.80 -4.41
N ALA A 152 -0.25 -9.17 -5.41
CA ALA A 152 0.36 -8.91 -6.72
C ALA A 152 1.58 -7.98 -6.61
N MET A 153 1.47 -6.92 -5.80
CA MET A 153 2.59 -6.01 -5.53
C MET A 153 3.79 -6.75 -4.92
N MET A 154 3.55 -7.50 -3.84
CA MET A 154 4.61 -8.26 -3.17
C MET A 154 5.15 -9.39 -4.03
N ALA A 155 4.32 -10.13 -4.75
CA ALA A 155 4.79 -11.20 -5.63
C ALA A 155 5.72 -10.68 -6.73
N THR A 156 5.41 -9.51 -7.29
CA THR A 156 6.24 -8.83 -8.29
C THR A 156 7.58 -8.43 -7.68
N ALA A 157 7.57 -7.76 -6.51
CA ALA A 157 8.79 -7.36 -5.81
C ALA A 157 9.64 -8.55 -5.34
N LYS A 158 9.01 -9.67 -4.97
CA LYS A 158 9.68 -10.89 -4.49
C LYS A 158 10.62 -11.48 -5.53
N ILE A 159 10.26 -11.37 -6.81
CA ILE A 159 11.04 -11.92 -7.94
C ILE A 159 11.96 -10.86 -8.58
N GLY A 160 12.11 -9.70 -7.94
CA GLY A 160 12.93 -8.59 -8.43
C GLY A 160 12.35 -7.85 -9.62
N ALA A 161 11.07 -8.08 -9.94
CA ALA A 161 10.35 -7.32 -10.95
C ALA A 161 9.81 -6.02 -10.34
N ILE A 162 9.46 -5.07 -11.21
CA ILE A 162 9.01 -3.74 -10.85
C ILE A 162 7.49 -3.71 -10.98
N HIS A 163 6.75 -3.41 -9.92
CA HIS A 163 5.29 -3.22 -10.07
C HIS A 163 4.96 -1.78 -10.44
N SER A 164 3.96 -1.59 -11.30
CA SER A 164 3.37 -0.29 -11.66
C SER A 164 1.89 -0.32 -11.33
N VAL A 165 1.52 0.19 -10.16
CA VAL A 165 0.11 0.18 -9.73
C VAL A 165 -0.60 1.40 -10.29
N VAL A 166 -1.75 1.16 -10.92
CA VAL A 166 -2.60 2.20 -11.49
C VAL A 166 -3.94 2.16 -10.76
N TYR A 167 -4.39 3.32 -10.27
CA TYR A 167 -5.67 3.43 -9.57
C TYR A 167 -6.83 2.94 -10.44
N GLY A 168 -7.62 1.99 -9.92
CA GLY A 168 -8.72 1.32 -10.63
C GLY A 168 -9.87 2.24 -11.09
N GLY A 169 -9.83 3.54 -10.77
CA GLY A 169 -10.78 4.54 -11.27
C GLY A 169 -10.26 5.38 -12.45
N PHE A 170 -9.07 5.10 -12.98
CA PHE A 170 -8.55 5.80 -14.17
C PHE A 170 -9.14 5.26 -15.47
N SER A 171 -9.19 6.13 -16.48
CA SER A 171 -9.67 5.81 -17.83
C SER A 171 -8.70 4.90 -18.60
N GLU A 172 -9.21 4.31 -19.68
CA GLU A 172 -8.47 3.47 -20.62
C GLU A 172 -7.25 4.19 -21.21
N GLN A 173 -7.37 5.49 -21.54
CA GLN A 173 -6.24 6.27 -22.05
C GLN A 173 -5.17 6.47 -20.97
N ALA A 174 -5.59 6.80 -19.74
CA ALA A 174 -4.66 7.00 -18.64
C ALA A 174 -3.93 5.71 -18.26
N LEU A 175 -4.58 4.56 -18.39
CA LEU A 175 -3.98 3.25 -18.22
C LEU A 175 -3.01 2.93 -19.38
N ALA A 176 -3.42 3.13 -20.63
CA ALA A 176 -2.60 2.88 -21.82
C ALA A 176 -1.28 3.66 -21.80
N ASP A 177 -1.33 4.96 -21.48
CA ASP A 177 -0.14 5.82 -21.42
C ASP A 177 0.90 5.30 -20.41
N ARG A 178 0.43 4.73 -19.28
CA ARG A 178 1.28 4.19 -18.23
C ARG A 178 1.84 2.82 -18.57
N ILE A 179 1.03 1.95 -19.18
CA ILE A 179 1.48 0.65 -19.68
C ILE A 179 2.59 0.83 -20.70
N GLU A 180 2.39 1.76 -21.64
CA GLU A 180 3.35 2.07 -22.70
C GLU A 180 4.63 2.65 -22.12
N ASP A 181 4.55 3.68 -21.27
CA ASP A 181 5.75 4.29 -20.66
C ASP A 181 6.53 3.28 -19.79
N ALA A 182 5.83 2.42 -19.05
CA ALA A 182 6.42 1.40 -18.19
C ALA A 182 6.93 0.16 -18.95
N GLN A 183 6.61 0.04 -20.24
CA GLN A 183 6.86 -1.15 -21.08
C GLN A 183 6.40 -2.46 -20.39
N SER A 184 5.20 -2.42 -19.80
CA SER A 184 4.68 -3.53 -19.01
C SER A 184 4.20 -4.69 -19.89
N LYS A 185 4.89 -5.83 -19.84
CA LYS A 185 4.53 -7.03 -20.62
C LYS A 185 3.38 -7.82 -20.00
N VAL A 186 3.16 -7.64 -18.70
CA VAL A 186 2.09 -8.31 -17.96
C VAL A 186 1.20 -7.27 -17.28
N VAL A 187 -0.11 -7.45 -17.41
CA VAL A 187 -1.12 -6.68 -16.67
C VAL A 187 -1.88 -7.61 -15.74
N VAL A 188 -2.07 -7.19 -14.49
CA VAL A 188 -2.91 -7.89 -13.51
C VAL A 188 -4.14 -7.04 -13.22
N THR A 189 -5.33 -7.61 -13.33
CA THR A 189 -6.60 -6.89 -13.15
C THR A 189 -7.69 -7.76 -12.51
N CYS A 190 -8.88 -7.19 -12.32
CA CYS A 190 -10.10 -7.94 -11.95
C CYS A 190 -11.10 -7.92 -13.11
N ASP A 191 -12.07 -8.83 -13.10
CA ASP A 191 -13.26 -8.73 -13.95
C ASP A 191 -14.02 -7.40 -13.69
N GLY A 192 -14.13 -7.00 -12.42
CA GLY A 192 -14.69 -5.74 -11.97
C GLY A 192 -14.38 -5.46 -10.50
N ALA A 193 -14.91 -4.36 -9.99
CA ALA A 193 -14.79 -3.96 -8.59
C ALA A 193 -16.11 -3.38 -8.05
N TRP A 194 -16.34 -3.49 -6.75
CA TRP A 194 -17.51 -2.89 -6.09
C TRP A 194 -17.28 -1.44 -5.72
N LEU A 195 -18.29 -0.60 -6.00
CA LEU A 195 -18.34 0.78 -5.57
C LEU A 195 -19.79 1.25 -5.39
N ARG A 196 -20.17 1.57 -4.14
CA ARG A 196 -21.51 2.06 -3.77
C ARG A 196 -22.63 1.12 -4.23
N GLY A 197 -22.44 -0.18 -4.07
CA GLY A 197 -23.42 -1.22 -4.42
C GLY A 197 -23.52 -1.49 -5.91
N LYS A 198 -22.64 -0.93 -6.74
CA LYS A 198 -22.56 -1.17 -8.18
C LYS A 198 -21.22 -1.76 -8.55
N THR A 199 -21.18 -2.49 -9.66
CA THR A 199 -19.92 -2.96 -10.24
C THR A 199 -19.35 -1.93 -11.21
N VAL A 200 -18.03 -1.81 -11.21
CA VAL A 200 -17.23 -1.10 -12.21
C VAL A 200 -16.53 -2.15 -13.06
N ASN A 201 -16.66 -2.08 -14.39
CA ASN A 201 -16.01 -3.03 -15.29
C ASN A 201 -14.55 -2.63 -15.55
N LEU A 202 -13.64 -3.32 -14.87
CA LEU A 202 -12.20 -3.07 -14.98
C LEU A 202 -11.62 -3.76 -16.21
N LYS A 203 -12.13 -4.95 -16.58
CA LYS A 203 -11.59 -5.71 -17.72
C LYS A 203 -11.82 -5.01 -19.05
N ASP A 204 -12.97 -4.37 -19.25
CA ASP A 204 -13.24 -3.59 -20.47
C ASP A 204 -12.24 -2.43 -20.62
N ILE A 205 -11.95 -1.73 -19.52
CA ILE A 205 -10.96 -0.63 -19.51
C ILE A 205 -9.57 -1.16 -19.87
N VAL A 206 -9.20 -2.33 -19.34
CA VAL A 206 -7.93 -2.99 -19.68
C VAL A 206 -7.90 -3.38 -21.15
N ASP A 207 -8.97 -3.98 -21.69
CA ASP A 207 -9.03 -4.36 -23.10
C ASP A 207 -8.88 -3.14 -24.03
N GLU A 208 -9.55 -2.03 -23.74
CA GLU A 208 -9.40 -0.80 -24.51
C GLU A 208 -7.98 -0.18 -24.38
N ALA A 209 -7.38 -0.27 -23.19
CA ALA A 209 -6.03 0.25 -22.96
C ALA A 209 -4.95 -0.55 -23.71
N ILE A 210 -5.02 -1.88 -23.69
CA ILE A 210 -4.04 -2.75 -24.36
C ILE A 210 -4.16 -2.73 -25.88
N HIS A 211 -5.35 -2.45 -26.44
CA HIS A 211 -5.46 -2.18 -27.87
C HIS A 211 -4.65 -0.95 -28.31
N ARG A 212 -4.47 0.03 -27.41
CA ARG A 212 -3.68 1.25 -27.65
C ARG A 212 -2.19 1.06 -27.35
N SER A 213 -1.83 0.10 -26.51
CA SER A 213 -0.45 -0.22 -26.10
C SER A 213 -0.16 -1.71 -26.28
N PRO A 214 0.26 -2.16 -27.48
CA PRO A 214 0.42 -3.58 -27.82
C PRO A 214 1.67 -4.23 -27.20
N VAL A 215 2.28 -3.62 -26.18
CA VAL A 215 3.42 -4.18 -25.44
C VAL A 215 3.00 -5.32 -24.49
N VAL A 216 1.71 -5.37 -24.12
CA VAL A 216 1.16 -6.37 -23.21
C VAL A 216 1.06 -7.72 -23.90
N GLN A 217 1.68 -8.73 -23.29
CA GLN A 217 1.69 -10.11 -23.79
C GLN A 217 0.72 -11.00 -23.02
N ARG A 218 0.53 -10.73 -21.71
CA ARG A 218 -0.31 -11.53 -20.82
C ARG A 218 -1.15 -10.65 -19.92
N VAL A 219 -2.39 -11.05 -19.69
CA VAL A 219 -3.29 -10.43 -18.71
C VAL A 219 -3.73 -11.49 -17.71
N ILE A 220 -3.54 -11.24 -16.42
CA ILE A 220 -4.04 -12.10 -15.35
C ILE A 220 -5.26 -11.44 -14.73
N VAL A 221 -6.40 -12.13 -14.74
CA VAL A 221 -7.70 -11.59 -14.32
C VAL A 221 -8.19 -12.28 -13.07
N LEU A 222 -8.46 -11.51 -12.02
CA LEU A 222 -9.16 -11.98 -10.83
C LEU A 222 -10.67 -11.97 -11.07
N LYS A 223 -11.34 -13.09 -10.79
CA LYS A 223 -12.82 -13.15 -10.78
C LYS A 223 -13.34 -12.59 -9.46
N ARG A 224 -13.64 -11.29 -9.40
CA ARG A 224 -14.11 -10.59 -8.19
C ARG A 224 -15.62 -10.42 -8.17
N THR A 225 -16.20 -9.96 -9.27
CA THR A 225 -17.65 -9.65 -9.37
C THR A 225 -18.44 -10.77 -10.05
N GLY A 226 -17.77 -11.61 -10.85
CA GLY A 226 -18.41 -12.68 -11.61
C GLY A 226 -19.24 -12.19 -12.79
N GLN A 227 -19.11 -10.92 -13.17
CA GLN A 227 -19.77 -10.36 -14.34
C GLN A 227 -19.23 -10.96 -15.64
N ASP A 228 -20.06 -10.93 -16.68
CA ASP A 228 -19.64 -11.40 -18.00
C ASP A 228 -18.60 -10.44 -18.59
N ILE A 229 -17.48 -11.00 -19.03
CA ILE A 229 -16.34 -10.24 -19.55
C ILE A 229 -15.72 -10.96 -20.75
N ASN A 230 -15.09 -10.19 -21.63
CA ASN A 230 -14.30 -10.75 -22.71
C ASN A 230 -12.96 -11.29 -22.17
N MET A 231 -12.63 -12.54 -22.52
CA MET A 231 -11.35 -13.18 -22.22
C MET A 231 -10.71 -13.65 -23.53
N VAL A 232 -9.62 -13.01 -23.93
CA VAL A 232 -8.90 -13.33 -25.17
C VAL A 232 -8.01 -14.55 -24.96
N ALA A 233 -8.27 -15.62 -25.73
CA ALA A 233 -7.49 -16.85 -25.69
C ALA A 233 -5.99 -16.57 -25.88
N ASP A 234 -5.15 -17.33 -25.16
CA ASP A 234 -3.70 -17.22 -25.14
C ASP A 234 -3.12 -15.89 -24.62
N ARG A 235 -3.94 -14.87 -24.31
CA ARG A 235 -3.51 -13.61 -23.69
C ARG A 235 -4.02 -13.51 -22.25
N ASP A 236 -5.28 -13.82 -22.03
CA ASP A 236 -5.96 -13.60 -20.75
C ASP A 236 -6.12 -14.91 -19.98
N PHE A 237 -5.75 -14.87 -18.70
CA PHE A 237 -5.76 -16.04 -17.83
C PHE A 237 -6.45 -15.73 -16.50
N TRP A 238 -7.29 -16.65 -16.03
CA TRP A 238 -7.91 -16.50 -14.72
C TRP A 238 -6.90 -16.77 -13.60
N TRP A 239 -6.82 -15.85 -12.64
CA TRP A 239 -5.98 -15.96 -11.44
C TRP A 239 -6.19 -17.28 -10.71
N HIS A 240 -7.46 -17.64 -10.46
CA HIS A 240 -7.82 -18.82 -9.67
C HIS A 240 -7.52 -20.14 -10.40
N GLU A 241 -7.62 -20.16 -11.73
CA GLU A 241 -7.24 -21.31 -12.55
C GLU A 241 -5.72 -21.49 -12.52
N LEU A 242 -4.94 -20.43 -12.77
CA LEU A 242 -3.48 -20.45 -12.66
C LEU A 242 -3.01 -20.87 -11.27
N ALA A 243 -3.68 -20.39 -10.22
CA ALA A 243 -3.38 -20.77 -8.85
C ALA A 243 -3.67 -22.24 -8.54
N ALA A 244 -4.59 -22.89 -9.25
CA ALA A 244 -4.90 -24.30 -9.09
C ALA A 244 -3.88 -25.23 -9.80
N LEU A 245 -3.08 -24.69 -10.73
CA LEU A 245 -2.08 -25.46 -11.46
C LEU A 245 -0.83 -25.74 -10.60
N PRO A 246 -0.10 -26.85 -10.85
CA PRO A 246 1.14 -27.17 -10.13
C PRO A 246 2.23 -26.11 -10.23
N ILE A 247 2.19 -25.25 -11.26
CA ILE A 247 3.10 -24.11 -11.42
C ILE A 247 3.01 -23.12 -10.24
N ALA A 248 1.84 -23.00 -9.59
CA ALA A 248 1.63 -22.14 -8.44
C ALA A 248 2.01 -22.86 -7.14
N GLY A 249 3.25 -23.37 -7.09
CA GLY A 249 3.81 -24.04 -5.93
C GLY A 249 3.81 -23.16 -4.67
N PRO A 250 3.82 -23.75 -3.47
CA PRO A 250 3.67 -23.01 -2.20
C PRO A 250 4.92 -22.22 -1.80
N TYR A 251 6.05 -22.41 -2.50
CA TYR A 251 7.33 -21.81 -2.18
C TYR A 251 7.94 -21.16 -3.42
N CYS A 252 8.45 -19.95 -3.26
CA CYS A 252 9.24 -19.21 -4.23
C CYS A 252 10.38 -18.54 -3.46
N ASP A 253 11.62 -18.69 -3.95
CA ASP A 253 12.73 -17.95 -3.39
C ASP A 253 12.51 -16.43 -3.54
N THR A 254 13.02 -15.67 -2.58
CA THR A 254 13.02 -14.21 -2.61
C THR A 254 14.33 -13.74 -3.20
N GLU A 255 14.27 -12.97 -4.28
CA GLU A 255 15.45 -12.47 -5.01
C GLU A 255 16.19 -11.42 -4.16
N PRO A 256 17.49 -11.61 -3.84
CA PRO A 256 18.31 -10.57 -3.23
C PRO A 256 18.51 -9.41 -4.22
N MET A 257 18.05 -8.21 -3.85
CA MET A 257 18.16 -7.00 -4.67
C MET A 257 19.23 -6.07 -4.11
N ASP A 258 19.84 -5.27 -4.98
CA ASP A 258 20.62 -4.12 -4.51
C ASP A 258 19.70 -3.10 -3.84
N ALA A 259 20.19 -2.41 -2.81
CA ALA A 259 19.43 -1.35 -2.13
C ALA A 259 18.91 -0.27 -3.10
N GLU A 260 19.64 -0.04 -4.19
CA GLU A 260 19.34 0.95 -5.23
C GLU A 260 18.62 0.38 -6.46
N ASP A 261 18.28 -0.92 -6.46
CA ASP A 261 17.45 -1.46 -7.54
C ASP A 261 16.05 -0.84 -7.49
N PRO A 262 15.40 -0.63 -8.65
CA PRO A 262 14.03 -0.14 -8.71
C PRO A 262 13.06 -1.15 -8.11
N LEU A 263 12.21 -0.69 -7.20
CA LEU A 263 11.15 -1.50 -6.57
C LEU A 263 9.82 -1.36 -7.30
N PHE A 264 9.40 -0.13 -7.57
CA PHE A 264 8.14 0.16 -8.24
C PHE A 264 8.19 1.46 -9.02
N ILE A 265 7.26 1.58 -9.98
CA ILE A 265 6.94 2.83 -10.67
C ILE A 265 5.58 3.29 -10.18
N LEU A 266 5.48 4.54 -9.76
CA LEU A 266 4.21 5.16 -9.41
C LEU A 266 4.01 6.45 -10.21
N TYR A 267 3.01 6.44 -11.07
CA TYR A 267 2.74 7.55 -11.97
C TYR A 267 1.99 8.68 -11.28
N THR A 268 2.49 9.90 -11.46
CA THR A 268 1.85 11.13 -10.98
C THR A 268 1.39 12.02 -12.14
N SER A 269 0.41 12.88 -11.88
CA SER A 269 -0.04 13.89 -12.85
C SER A 269 1.08 14.91 -13.07
N GLY A 270 1.74 14.84 -14.23
CA GLY A 270 2.74 15.83 -14.62
C GLY A 270 2.08 17.14 -15.04
N THR A 271 2.76 18.27 -14.81
CA THR A 271 2.35 19.60 -15.30
C THR A 271 2.34 19.71 -16.83
N THR A 272 2.97 18.76 -17.52
CA THR A 272 3.22 18.75 -18.97
C THR A 272 2.29 17.79 -19.74
N GLY A 273 1.22 17.30 -19.12
CA GLY A 273 0.21 16.44 -19.75
C GLY A 273 0.56 14.94 -19.80
N LYS A 274 1.83 14.57 -20.02
CA LYS A 274 2.28 13.16 -19.91
C LYS A 274 2.47 12.73 -18.44
N PRO A 275 2.02 11.53 -18.03
CA PRO A 275 2.22 11.04 -16.68
C PRO A 275 3.73 10.82 -16.42
N LYS A 276 4.19 11.15 -15.21
CA LYS A 276 5.60 10.97 -14.81
C LYS A 276 5.73 9.76 -13.90
N GLY A 277 6.46 8.73 -14.34
CA GLY A 277 6.74 7.53 -13.55
C GLY A 277 7.81 7.82 -12.50
N LEU A 278 7.41 7.96 -11.24
CA LEU A 278 8.34 8.08 -10.12
C LEU A 278 8.85 6.69 -9.76
N ILE A 279 10.16 6.54 -9.64
CA ILE A 279 10.80 5.29 -9.23
C ILE A 279 11.22 5.41 -7.77
N HIS A 280 10.87 4.41 -6.97
CA HIS A 280 11.44 4.20 -5.64
C HIS A 280 12.36 2.99 -5.64
N THR A 281 13.49 3.10 -4.95
CA THR A 281 14.46 2.00 -4.80
C THR A 281 14.15 1.13 -3.58
N VAL A 282 14.67 -0.10 -3.55
CA VAL A 282 14.30 -1.11 -2.55
C VAL A 282 14.71 -0.72 -1.12
N GLY A 283 15.96 -0.32 -0.91
CA GLY A 283 16.56 -0.12 0.43
C GLY A 283 16.06 1.15 1.11
N GLY A 284 16.30 2.31 0.49
CA GLY A 284 15.92 3.60 1.07
C GLY A 284 14.43 3.71 1.37
N TYR A 285 13.58 3.24 0.44
CA TYR A 285 12.12 3.30 0.60
C TYR A 285 11.64 2.52 1.83
N GLN A 286 12.06 1.25 1.99
CA GLN A 286 11.52 0.40 3.05
C GLN A 286 11.95 0.85 4.46
N VAL A 287 13.18 1.36 4.61
CA VAL A 287 13.65 1.93 5.88
C VAL A 287 12.83 3.16 6.23
N PHE A 288 12.64 4.06 5.25
CA PHE A 288 11.90 5.30 5.45
C PHE A 288 10.44 5.06 5.87
N ILE A 289 9.71 4.20 5.15
CA ILE A 289 8.30 3.96 5.46
C ILE A 289 8.10 3.20 6.78
N ALA A 290 9.02 2.30 7.13
CA ALA A 290 8.98 1.59 8.42
C ALA A 290 9.22 2.56 9.57
N ALA A 291 10.23 3.44 9.46
CA ALA A 291 10.53 4.44 10.48
C ALA A 291 9.37 5.43 10.64
N THR A 292 8.82 5.94 9.53
CA THR A 292 7.73 6.92 9.58
C THR A 292 6.45 6.31 10.15
N LEU A 293 6.07 5.09 9.78
CA LEU A 293 4.92 4.44 10.40
C LEU A 293 5.14 4.21 11.90
N LYS A 294 6.33 3.70 12.29
CA LYS A 294 6.69 3.46 13.68
C LYS A 294 6.56 4.72 14.53
N TYR A 295 7.21 5.80 14.10
CA TYR A 295 7.32 7.01 14.92
C TYR A 295 6.13 7.98 14.77
N ALA A 296 5.53 8.11 13.58
CA ALA A 296 4.43 9.06 13.37
C ALA A 296 3.08 8.53 13.87
N PHE A 297 2.90 7.21 13.88
CA PHE A 297 1.65 6.57 14.32
C PHE A 297 1.79 5.77 15.62
N ASP A 298 2.97 5.84 16.27
CA ASP A 298 3.23 5.20 17.56
C ASP A 298 2.71 3.75 17.59
N VAL A 299 3.02 2.99 16.54
CA VAL A 299 2.38 1.69 16.33
C VAL A 299 2.88 0.66 17.32
N LYS A 300 1.97 -0.19 17.79
CA LYS A 300 2.22 -1.27 18.74
C LYS A 300 1.99 -2.62 18.10
N GLU A 301 2.55 -3.66 18.74
CA GLU A 301 2.48 -5.03 18.23
C GLU A 301 1.02 -5.51 18.14
N GLU A 302 0.20 -5.15 19.10
CA GLU A 302 -1.20 -5.56 19.24
C GLU A 302 -2.18 -4.73 18.41
N ASP A 303 -1.74 -3.61 17.81
CA ASP A 303 -2.62 -2.71 17.09
C ASP A 303 -3.24 -3.33 15.83
N ARG A 304 -4.48 -2.91 15.57
CA ARG A 304 -5.14 -3.02 14.27
C ARG A 304 -5.12 -1.66 13.58
N TYR A 305 -4.35 -1.60 12.50
CA TYR A 305 -4.11 -0.38 11.73
C TYR A 305 -4.98 -0.34 10.48
N TRP A 306 -5.69 0.75 10.26
CA TRP A 306 -6.50 0.98 9.07
C TRP A 306 -6.05 2.24 8.34
N CYS A 307 -5.40 2.07 7.18
CA CYS A 307 -5.27 3.14 6.19
C CYS A 307 -6.38 2.99 5.15
N ALA A 308 -7.26 3.99 5.08
CA ALA A 308 -8.44 3.99 4.23
C ALA A 308 -8.17 4.47 2.79
N ALA A 309 -6.90 4.66 2.43
CA ALA A 309 -6.47 5.05 1.09
C ALA A 309 -6.66 3.91 0.07
N ASP A 310 -6.06 4.09 -1.11
CA ASP A 310 -6.01 3.08 -2.17
C ASP A 310 -4.54 2.84 -2.56
N PRO A 311 -4.09 1.57 -2.74
CA PRO A 311 -2.74 1.29 -3.22
C PRO A 311 -2.40 1.86 -4.60
N GLY A 312 -3.35 2.39 -5.38
CA GLY A 312 -3.07 3.24 -6.54
C GLY A 312 -2.38 4.56 -6.22
N TRP A 313 -2.25 4.92 -4.94
CA TRP A 313 -1.55 6.11 -4.45
C TRP A 313 -0.38 5.73 -3.53
N ILE A 314 0.55 6.67 -3.31
CA ILE A 314 1.74 6.44 -2.47
C ILE A 314 1.36 6.12 -1.01
N THR A 315 0.25 6.69 -0.51
CA THR A 315 -0.27 6.40 0.82
C THR A 315 -0.62 4.92 0.98
N GLY A 316 -1.25 4.32 -0.03
CA GLY A 316 -1.59 2.90 0.01
C GLY A 316 -0.37 2.01 -0.18
N HIS A 317 0.56 2.36 -1.06
CA HIS A 317 1.84 1.65 -1.20
C HIS A 317 2.57 1.56 0.14
N SER A 318 2.81 2.72 0.75
CA SER A 318 3.62 2.82 1.96
C SER A 318 2.89 2.29 3.18
N TYR A 319 1.62 2.66 3.35
CA TYR A 319 0.93 2.51 4.63
C TYR A 319 -0.25 1.54 4.60
N ILE A 320 -0.69 0.99 3.46
CA ILE A 320 -1.57 -0.20 3.46
C ILE A 320 -0.73 -1.47 3.30
N VAL A 321 0.24 -1.44 2.38
CA VAL A 321 0.97 -2.65 1.99
C VAL A 321 2.26 -2.80 2.78
N TYR A 322 3.26 -1.95 2.53
CA TYR A 322 4.62 -2.29 2.92
C TYR A 322 4.94 -2.04 4.39
N ALA A 323 4.78 -0.82 4.89
CA ALA A 323 5.23 -0.47 6.24
C ALA A 323 4.54 -1.28 7.35
N PRO A 324 3.21 -1.48 7.36
CA PRO A 324 2.56 -2.27 8.40
C PRO A 324 3.06 -3.72 8.39
N LEU A 325 3.22 -4.31 7.20
CA LEU A 325 3.71 -5.68 7.07
C LEU A 325 5.17 -5.80 7.53
N ILE A 326 6.04 -4.85 7.15
CA ILE A 326 7.44 -4.78 7.63
C ILE A 326 7.47 -4.71 9.16
N LEU A 327 6.63 -3.89 9.79
CA LEU A 327 6.60 -3.77 11.25
C LEU A 327 5.91 -4.95 11.94
N GLY A 328 5.41 -5.94 11.21
CA GLY A 328 4.75 -7.09 11.81
C GLY A 328 3.30 -6.83 12.24
N MET A 329 2.66 -5.73 11.82
CA MET A 329 1.36 -5.28 12.29
C MET A 329 0.16 -6.07 11.70
N THR A 330 -1.00 -5.92 12.34
CA THR A 330 -2.29 -6.34 11.74
C THR A 330 -2.89 -5.16 10.98
N SER A 331 -3.03 -5.29 9.65
CA SER A 331 -3.69 -4.27 8.82
C SER A 331 -5.14 -4.61 8.55
N PHE A 332 -6.01 -3.61 8.51
CA PHE A 332 -7.38 -3.70 8.03
C PHE A 332 -7.51 -2.99 6.68
N MET A 333 -8.17 -3.66 5.73
CA MET A 333 -8.44 -3.15 4.38
C MET A 333 -9.92 -3.29 4.06
N TYR A 334 -10.53 -2.22 3.59
CA TYR A 334 -11.95 -2.20 3.22
C TYR A 334 -12.12 -1.96 1.71
N GLU A 335 -12.80 -2.88 1.03
CA GLU A 335 -13.24 -2.70 -0.35
C GLU A 335 -14.62 -2.06 -0.35
N GLY A 336 -14.70 -0.73 -0.40
CA GLY A 336 -16.01 -0.06 -0.55
C GLY A 336 -15.99 1.44 -0.28
N ALA A 337 -17.12 2.08 -0.52
CA ALA A 337 -17.27 3.51 -0.26
C ALA A 337 -17.47 3.81 1.24
N PRO A 338 -16.99 4.98 1.73
CA PRO A 338 -17.00 5.32 3.16
C PRO A 338 -18.38 5.40 3.81
N GLY A 339 -19.43 5.65 3.03
CA GLY A 339 -20.80 5.81 3.53
C GLY A 339 -21.80 4.88 2.86
N TYR A 340 -21.36 3.71 2.38
CA TYR A 340 -22.25 2.69 1.82
C TYR A 340 -22.28 1.45 2.73
N PRO A 341 -23.46 0.85 3.02
CA PRO A 341 -24.79 1.28 2.57
C PRO A 341 -25.32 2.53 3.29
N TYR A 342 -24.76 2.84 4.45
CA TYR A 342 -25.14 4.00 5.27
C TYR A 342 -23.91 4.81 5.71
N PRO A 343 -24.07 6.10 6.06
CA PRO A 343 -22.96 6.98 6.44
C PRO A 343 -22.15 6.58 7.68
N ASP A 344 -22.64 5.61 8.48
CA ASP A 344 -21.93 5.04 9.62
C ASP A 344 -20.95 3.94 9.27
N ARG A 345 -20.84 3.53 8.00
CA ARG A 345 -20.10 2.33 7.60
C ARG A 345 -18.69 2.29 8.20
N TRP A 346 -17.90 3.35 8.10
CA TRP A 346 -16.55 3.37 8.67
C TRP A 346 -16.52 3.22 10.19
N TRP A 347 -17.45 3.87 10.90
CA TRP A 347 -17.54 3.77 12.36
C TRP A 347 -17.96 2.35 12.78
N SER A 348 -18.90 1.74 12.07
CA SER A 348 -19.28 0.34 12.30
C SER A 348 -18.11 -0.64 12.10
N LEU A 349 -17.25 -0.39 11.12
CA LEU A 349 -16.05 -1.21 10.86
C LEU A 349 -14.99 -0.97 11.94
N ALA A 350 -14.79 0.28 12.36
CA ALA A 350 -13.87 0.63 13.42
C ALA A 350 -14.23 -0.06 14.75
N GLU A 351 -15.51 -0.02 15.13
CA GLU A 351 -16.05 -0.73 16.30
C GLU A 351 -15.93 -2.25 16.14
N LYS A 352 -16.47 -2.80 15.05
CA LYS A 352 -16.49 -4.26 14.78
C LYS A 352 -15.11 -4.89 14.82
N TYR A 353 -14.12 -4.21 14.27
CA TYR A 353 -12.74 -4.69 14.22
C TYR A 353 -11.86 -4.08 15.32
N SER A 354 -12.41 -3.31 16.25
CA SER A 354 -11.66 -2.64 17.33
C SER A 354 -10.39 -1.98 16.80
N ILE A 355 -10.54 -1.14 15.78
CA ILE A 355 -9.43 -0.46 15.11
C ILE A 355 -8.77 0.51 16.09
N ASN A 356 -7.43 0.50 16.13
CA ASN A 356 -6.65 1.36 17.02
C ASN A 356 -6.17 2.64 16.33
N ILE A 357 -5.88 2.54 15.03
CA ILE A 357 -5.33 3.64 14.24
C ILE A 357 -6.12 3.73 12.94
N LEU A 358 -6.68 4.91 12.66
CA LEU A 358 -7.36 5.20 11.40
C LEU A 358 -6.62 6.33 10.67
N TYR A 359 -6.18 6.05 9.44
CA TYR A 359 -5.50 7.00 8.57
C TYR A 359 -6.32 7.26 7.31
N THR A 360 -6.70 8.52 7.08
CA THR A 360 -7.59 8.87 5.96
C THR A 360 -7.31 10.26 5.37
N ALA A 361 -8.03 10.63 4.32
CA ALA A 361 -7.91 11.95 3.70
C ALA A 361 -8.96 12.94 4.26
N PRO A 362 -8.62 14.23 4.41
CA PRO A 362 -9.59 15.27 4.78
C PRO A 362 -10.84 15.30 3.88
N THR A 363 -10.71 15.02 2.59
CA THR A 363 -11.85 14.89 1.67
C THR A 363 -12.86 13.83 2.13
N ALA A 364 -12.41 12.70 2.67
CA ALA A 364 -13.30 11.67 3.20
C ALA A 364 -13.99 12.16 4.49
N ILE A 365 -13.24 12.83 5.37
CA ILE A 365 -13.75 13.40 6.63
C ILE A 365 -14.87 14.41 6.31
N ARG A 366 -14.61 15.42 5.48
CA ARG A 366 -15.60 16.42 5.05
C ARG A 366 -16.81 15.77 4.37
N GLY A 367 -16.58 14.73 3.57
CA GLY A 367 -17.63 13.97 2.91
C GLY A 367 -18.56 13.22 3.86
N LEU A 368 -18.07 12.85 5.05
CA LEU A 368 -18.85 12.20 6.11
C LEU A 368 -19.49 13.21 7.07
N MET A 369 -18.80 14.32 7.39
CA MET A 369 -19.29 15.37 8.28
C MET A 369 -20.66 15.92 7.88
N ARG A 370 -20.93 16.03 6.57
CA ARG A 370 -22.23 16.51 6.04
C ARG A 370 -23.45 15.71 6.51
N PHE A 371 -23.25 14.50 7.04
CA PHE A 371 -24.33 13.65 7.54
C PHE A 371 -24.61 13.85 9.04
N GLY A 372 -23.76 14.61 9.74
CA GLY A 372 -23.91 14.95 11.16
C GLY A 372 -23.39 13.88 12.14
N ASP A 373 -23.18 14.31 13.38
CA ASP A 373 -22.50 13.54 14.44
C ASP A 373 -23.31 12.33 14.94
N ALA A 374 -24.62 12.30 14.65
CA ALA A 374 -25.49 11.22 15.07
C ALA A 374 -25.12 9.85 14.45
N TRP A 375 -24.28 9.80 13.41
CA TRP A 375 -23.77 8.56 12.84
C TRP A 375 -22.58 7.99 13.63
N PRO A 376 -21.47 8.72 13.84
CA PRO A 376 -20.38 8.22 14.68
C PRO A 376 -20.82 7.97 16.13
N SER A 377 -21.72 8.77 16.71
CA SER A 377 -22.16 8.61 18.11
C SER A 377 -22.94 7.32 18.40
N ARG A 378 -23.24 6.49 17.38
CA ARG A 378 -23.91 5.18 17.54
C ARG A 378 -22.95 4.04 17.83
N HIS A 379 -21.64 4.28 17.73
CA HIS A 379 -20.62 3.26 17.79
C HIS A 379 -19.69 3.48 18.98
N ASP A 380 -19.24 2.39 19.58
CA ASP A 380 -18.12 2.43 20.50
C ASP A 380 -16.81 2.55 19.70
N LEU A 381 -16.25 3.75 19.75
CA LEU A 381 -14.99 4.11 19.09
C LEU A 381 -13.81 4.20 20.07
N SER A 382 -13.98 3.70 21.30
CA SER A 382 -12.97 3.80 22.37
C SER A 382 -11.67 3.05 22.08
N SER A 383 -11.64 2.13 21.11
CA SER A 383 -10.40 1.46 20.69
C SER A 383 -9.46 2.38 19.92
N LEU A 384 -9.98 3.44 19.28
CA LEU A 384 -9.20 4.37 18.47
C LEU A 384 -8.32 5.26 19.36
N ARG A 385 -7.02 5.25 19.06
CA ARG A 385 -5.97 6.00 19.76
C ARG A 385 -5.39 7.11 18.90
N ILE A 386 -5.17 6.86 17.61
CA ILE A 386 -4.59 7.84 16.68
C ILE A 386 -5.46 7.95 15.42
N LEU A 387 -5.78 9.19 15.08
CA LEU A 387 -6.43 9.57 13.83
C LEU A 387 -5.44 10.37 12.99
N GLY A 388 -5.06 9.82 11.84
CA GLY A 388 -4.16 10.48 10.90
C GLY A 388 -4.90 11.08 9.72
N THR A 389 -4.37 12.18 9.18
CA THR A 389 -4.89 12.83 7.99
C THR A 389 -3.80 13.04 6.93
N VAL A 390 -4.12 12.91 5.64
CA VAL A 390 -3.14 13.01 4.55
C VAL A 390 -3.74 13.43 3.22
N GLY A 391 -2.89 14.01 2.37
CA GLY A 391 -3.18 14.31 0.97
C GLY A 391 -3.44 15.78 0.70
N GLU A 392 -3.99 16.49 1.68
CA GLU A 392 -4.29 17.92 1.60
C GLU A 392 -4.30 18.53 3.01
N PRO A 393 -4.20 19.87 3.15
CA PRO A 393 -4.43 20.54 4.43
C PRO A 393 -5.83 20.24 4.99
N ILE A 394 -5.89 19.92 6.28
CA ILE A 394 -7.16 19.80 7.00
C ILE A 394 -7.59 21.18 7.51
N ASN A 395 -8.83 21.57 7.21
CA ASN A 395 -9.40 22.82 7.68
C ASN A 395 -9.85 22.70 9.15
N PRO A 396 -9.84 23.79 9.95
CA PRO A 396 -10.15 23.74 11.38
C PRO A 396 -11.53 23.16 11.73
N GLU A 397 -12.53 23.29 10.85
CA GLU A 397 -13.86 22.71 11.08
C GLU A 397 -13.85 21.18 10.94
N ALA A 398 -12.96 20.63 10.11
CA ALA A 398 -12.85 19.19 9.89
C ALA A 398 -11.84 18.50 10.81
N TRP A 399 -10.93 19.26 11.43
CA TRP A 399 -10.02 18.81 12.47
C TRP A 399 -10.80 18.69 13.78
#